data_AF-A0A2D5W9R2-F1
#
_entry.id   AF-A0A2D5W9R2-F1
#
_cell.length_a   1.000
_cell.length_b   1.000
_cell.length_c   1.000
_cell.angle_alpha   90.00
_cell.angle_beta   90.00
_cell.angle_gamma   90.00
#
_symmetry.space_group_name_H-M   'P 1'
#
loop_
_entity.id
_entity.type
_entity.pdbx_description
1 polymer ?
#
loop_
_entity_poly.entity_id
_entity_poly.type
_entity_poly.pdbx_seq_one_letter_code
_entity_poly.pdbx_strand_id
1 'polypeptide(L)'
;MDFNDYWQENKRFLITVGIGLLVFMIGEMILDSVWGEDLRAQQRSVTSAQRELARSKFTAADLTRAREENEMLTVSLTELTEAVAFQPRTRFVFHPELESASNRYFSAVSAVRGELLTIASRNNLRLPEDLGLPALSPTRDEEIVRYLDALDVVDRAARLAVEAGVERVDKIEIRLDPALFSRSDVGHVEQTSIKLTMSSQSSSLVRFLSLTQDPLELGPLRVRSVEMSASRSKRDEARLDVEFVAVRMHGVDLEEAGS
;
A
#
# COMPACT_ATOMS: atom_id res chain seq x y z
N MET A 1 -69.86 65.10 -40.31
CA MET A 1 -68.67 64.59 -41.03
C MET A 1 -68.97 63.16 -41.38
N ASP A 2 -69.18 62.90 -42.67
CA ASP A 2 -69.54 61.58 -43.16
C ASP A 2 -68.32 60.66 -43.07
N PHE A 3 -68.50 59.45 -42.56
CA PHE A 3 -67.43 58.45 -42.42
C PHE A 3 -66.80 58.11 -43.78
N ASN A 4 -67.57 58.30 -44.84
CA ASN A 4 -67.17 58.11 -46.23
C ASN A 4 -66.18 59.20 -46.72
N ASP A 5 -66.31 60.44 -46.26
CA ASP A 5 -65.39 61.53 -46.62
C ASP A 5 -64.05 61.37 -45.89
N TYR A 6 -64.08 61.02 -44.60
CA TYR A 6 -62.86 60.75 -43.82
C TYR A 6 -62.09 59.52 -44.35
N TRP A 7 -62.83 58.52 -44.84
CA TRP A 7 -62.27 57.33 -45.48
C TRP A 7 -61.65 57.63 -46.85
N GLN A 8 -62.29 58.45 -47.70
CA GLN A 8 -61.74 58.84 -49.00
C GLN A 8 -60.47 59.68 -48.86
N GLU A 9 -60.47 60.63 -47.92
CA GLU A 9 -59.35 61.55 -47.71
C GLU A 9 -58.11 60.84 -47.13
N ASN A 10 -58.30 59.85 -46.25
CA ASN A 10 -57.21 59.12 -45.59
C ASN A 10 -56.95 57.71 -46.15
N LYS A 11 -57.58 57.35 -47.27
CA LYS A 11 -57.51 55.99 -47.86
C LYS A 11 -56.08 55.49 -48.06
N ARG A 12 -55.19 56.36 -48.54
CA ARG A 12 -53.77 56.03 -48.78
C ARG A 12 -52.99 55.79 -47.49
N PHE A 13 -53.33 56.49 -46.40
CA PHE A 13 -52.70 56.30 -45.10
C PHE A 13 -53.14 54.98 -44.47
N LEU A 14 -54.46 54.71 -44.43
CA LEU A 14 -55.02 53.47 -43.89
C LEU A 14 -54.55 52.22 -44.65
N ILE A 15 -54.47 52.29 -45.99
CA ILE A 15 -53.95 51.17 -46.78
C ILE A 15 -52.47 50.94 -46.51
N THR A 16 -51.66 52.01 -46.42
CA THR A 16 -50.22 51.89 -46.12
C THR A 16 -49.97 51.34 -44.70
N VAL A 17 -50.72 51.81 -43.70
CA VAL A 17 -50.65 51.31 -42.32
C VAL A 17 -51.13 49.86 -42.24
N GLY A 18 -52.21 49.51 -42.93
CA GLY A 18 -52.73 48.13 -42.98
C GLY A 18 -51.75 47.16 -43.64
N ILE A 19 -51.12 47.56 -44.75
CA ILE A 19 -50.08 46.76 -45.41
C ILE A 19 -48.84 46.64 -44.51
N GLY A 20 -48.42 47.73 -43.86
CA GLY A 20 -47.31 47.71 -42.91
C GLY A 20 -47.55 46.77 -41.74
N LEU A 21 -48.76 46.81 -41.15
CA LEU A 21 -49.15 45.91 -40.06
C LEU A 21 -49.19 44.45 -40.51
N LEU A 22 -49.66 44.18 -41.73
CA LEU A 22 -49.72 42.83 -42.27
C LEU A 22 -48.32 42.26 -42.53
N VAL A 23 -47.41 43.06 -43.10
CA VAL A 23 -45.99 42.67 -43.27
C VAL A 23 -45.31 42.48 -41.92
N PHE A 24 -45.60 43.33 -40.93
CA PHE A 24 -45.09 43.20 -39.57
C PHE A 24 -45.54 41.89 -38.91
N MET A 25 -46.84 41.57 -38.98
CA MET A 25 -47.37 40.30 -38.44
C MET A 25 -46.77 39.06 -39.13
N ILE A 26 -46.57 39.11 -40.45
CA ILE A 26 -45.91 38.01 -41.17
C ILE A 26 -44.45 37.89 -40.73
N GLY A 27 -43.75 39.02 -40.54
CA GLY A 27 -42.38 39.04 -40.03
C GLY A 27 -42.27 38.44 -38.63
N GLU A 28 -43.17 38.82 -37.71
CA GLU A 28 -43.21 38.28 -36.35
C GLU A 28 -43.53 36.78 -36.33
N MET A 29 -44.45 36.32 -37.17
CA MET A 29 -44.79 34.90 -37.30
C MET A 29 -43.61 34.06 -37.84
N ILE A 30 -42.85 34.59 -38.80
CA ILE A 30 -41.65 33.91 -39.32
C ILE A 30 -40.57 33.84 -38.24
N LEU A 31 -40.33 34.93 -37.51
CA LEU A 31 -39.36 34.98 -36.41
C LEU A 31 -39.69 33.97 -35.30
N ASP A 32 -40.96 33.87 -34.92
CA ASP A 32 -41.42 32.88 -33.93
C ASP A 32 -41.29 31.44 -34.45
N SER A 33 -41.54 31.21 -35.75
CA SER A 33 -41.44 29.87 -36.34
C SER A 33 -40.00 29.38 -36.51
N VAL A 34 -39.06 30.27 -36.79
CA VAL A 34 -37.67 29.90 -37.11
C VAL A 34 -36.81 29.83 -35.84
N TRP A 35 -37.05 30.69 -34.84
CA TRP A 35 -36.20 30.76 -33.65
C TRP A 35 -36.90 30.42 -32.34
N GLY A 36 -38.23 30.34 -32.32
CA GLY A 36 -39.00 30.06 -31.10
C GLY A 36 -38.77 28.65 -30.53
N GLU A 37 -38.58 27.64 -31.39
CA GLU A 37 -38.30 26.26 -30.95
C GLU A 37 -36.88 26.10 -30.40
N ASP A 38 -35.88 26.68 -31.07
CA ASP A 38 -34.48 26.64 -30.64
C ASP A 38 -34.23 27.39 -29.33
N LEU A 39 -34.83 28.58 -29.17
CA LEU A 39 -34.76 29.34 -27.91
C LEU A 39 -35.42 28.58 -26.76
N ARG A 40 -36.58 27.95 -26.98
CA ARG A 40 -37.24 27.12 -25.96
C ARG A 40 -36.43 25.87 -25.63
N ALA A 41 -35.80 25.25 -26.62
CA ALA A 41 -34.94 24.08 -26.41
C ALA A 41 -33.68 24.44 -25.59
N GLN A 42 -33.01 25.55 -25.91
CA GLN A 42 -31.86 26.03 -25.14
C GLN A 42 -32.26 26.47 -23.72
N GLN A 43 -33.40 27.15 -23.56
CA GLN A 43 -33.85 27.56 -22.22
C GLN A 43 -34.21 26.36 -21.34
N ARG A 44 -34.76 25.28 -21.94
CA ARG A 44 -34.97 23.99 -21.26
C ARG A 44 -33.66 23.30 -20.89
N SER A 45 -32.64 23.32 -21.76
CA SER A 45 -31.34 22.70 -21.45
C SER A 45 -30.60 23.46 -20.35
N VAL A 46 -30.67 24.80 -20.35
CA VAL A 46 -30.09 25.63 -19.28
C VAL A 46 -30.79 25.37 -17.96
N THR A 47 -32.13 25.28 -17.94
CA THR A 47 -32.86 24.97 -16.71
C THR A 47 -32.65 23.53 -16.23
N SER A 48 -32.49 22.54 -17.12
CA SER A 48 -32.14 21.18 -16.71
C SER A 48 -30.72 21.11 -16.15
N ALA A 49 -29.75 21.75 -16.80
CA ALA A 49 -28.36 21.80 -16.34
C ALA A 49 -28.25 22.56 -15.01
N GLN A 50 -28.96 23.69 -14.85
CA GLN A 50 -29.02 24.41 -13.57
C GLN A 50 -29.65 23.56 -12.45
N ARG A 51 -30.70 22.79 -12.75
CA ARG A 51 -31.30 21.87 -11.77
C ARG A 51 -30.38 20.70 -11.42
N GLU A 52 -29.61 20.20 -12.39
CA GLU A 52 -28.64 19.14 -12.17
C GLU A 52 -27.43 19.62 -11.36
N LEU A 53 -26.97 20.86 -11.60
CA LEU A 53 -25.95 21.53 -10.79
C LEU A 53 -26.45 21.87 -9.37
N ALA A 54 -27.74 22.21 -9.22
CA ALA A 54 -28.35 22.53 -7.92
C ALA A 54 -28.67 21.28 -7.07
N ARG A 55 -28.69 20.08 -7.66
CA ARG A 55 -28.79 18.84 -6.91
C ARG A 55 -27.41 18.51 -6.33
N SER A 56 -27.21 18.68 -5.02
CA SER A 56 -25.99 18.18 -4.40
C SER A 56 -25.94 16.67 -4.56
N LYS A 57 -24.90 16.17 -5.25
CA LYS A 57 -24.74 14.73 -5.53
C LYS A 57 -24.49 13.90 -4.27
N PHE A 58 -24.11 14.57 -3.19
CA PHE A 58 -23.87 13.99 -1.88
C PHE A 58 -24.61 14.83 -0.83
N THR A 59 -25.25 14.14 0.09
CA THR A 59 -25.92 14.75 1.25
C THR A 59 -24.96 14.81 2.43
N ALA A 60 -25.29 15.63 3.45
CA ALA A 60 -24.54 15.64 4.71
C ALA A 60 -24.52 14.25 5.40
N ALA A 61 -25.55 13.43 5.17
CA ALA A 61 -25.61 12.06 5.65
C ALA A 61 -24.60 11.15 4.93
N ASP A 62 -24.40 11.34 3.63
CA ASP A 62 -23.38 10.57 2.86
C ASP A 62 -21.96 10.95 3.31
N LEU A 63 -21.74 12.24 3.60
CA LEU A 63 -20.47 12.71 4.17
C LEU A 63 -20.22 12.14 5.57
N THR A 64 -21.25 12.08 6.41
CA THR A 64 -21.14 11.50 7.77
C THR A 64 -20.84 10.00 7.68
N ARG A 65 -21.56 9.26 6.83
CA ARG A 65 -21.30 7.84 6.58
C ARG A 65 -19.87 7.59 6.07
N ALA A 66 -19.41 8.40 5.12
CA ALA A 66 -18.05 8.29 4.59
C ALA A 66 -16.97 8.54 5.65
N ARG A 67 -17.21 9.46 6.61
CA ARG A 67 -16.30 9.69 7.75
C ARG A 67 -16.27 8.51 8.70
N GLU A 68 -17.44 7.99 9.09
CA GLU A 68 -17.53 6.81 9.95
C GLU A 68 -16.86 5.59 9.32
N GLU A 69 -17.07 5.36 8.02
CA GLU A 69 -16.39 4.30 7.26
C GLU A 69 -14.88 4.49 7.21
N ASN A 70 -14.40 5.72 6.99
CA ASN A 70 -12.98 6.04 6.96
C ASN A 70 -12.32 5.83 8.34
N GLU A 71 -12.99 6.23 9.43
CA GLU A 71 -12.53 5.99 10.80
C GLU A 71 -12.44 4.49 11.12
N MET A 72 -13.45 3.70 10.75
CA MET A 72 -13.41 2.25 10.96
C MET A 72 -12.29 1.57 10.16
N LEU A 73 -12.08 2.00 8.91
CA LEU A 73 -10.99 1.49 8.06
C LEU A 73 -9.63 1.86 8.62
N THR A 74 -9.49 3.08 9.13
CA THR A 74 -8.29 3.58 9.80
C THR A 74 -7.92 2.72 11.00
N VAL A 75 -8.87 2.48 11.91
CA VAL A 75 -8.64 1.62 13.09
C VAL A 75 -8.24 0.21 12.66
N SER A 76 -8.98 -0.37 11.71
CA SER A 76 -8.69 -1.72 11.19
C SER A 76 -7.29 -1.79 10.54
N LEU A 77 -6.88 -0.74 9.84
CA LEU A 77 -5.57 -0.65 9.20
C LEU A 77 -4.45 -0.54 10.23
N THR A 78 -4.64 0.23 11.31
CA THR A 78 -3.68 0.31 12.41
C THR A 78 -3.51 -1.05 13.10
N GLU A 79 -4.62 -1.72 13.45
CA GLU A 79 -4.58 -3.05 14.07
C GLU A 79 -3.88 -4.09 13.19
N LEU A 80 -4.17 -4.10 11.89
CA LEU A 80 -3.52 -4.98 10.93
C LEU A 80 -2.05 -4.64 10.74
N THR A 81 -1.70 -3.35 10.73
CA THR A 81 -0.31 -2.89 10.61
C THR A 81 0.51 -3.32 11.82
N GLU A 82 0.02 -3.11 13.03
CA GLU A 82 0.69 -3.53 14.27
C GLU A 82 0.83 -5.06 14.34
N ALA A 83 -0.18 -5.79 13.87
CA ALA A 83 -0.13 -7.24 13.84
C ALA A 83 0.89 -7.77 12.80
N VAL A 84 0.98 -7.15 11.62
CA VAL A 84 1.76 -7.69 10.49
C VAL A 84 3.18 -7.16 10.45
N ALA A 85 3.40 -5.90 10.85
CA ALA A 85 4.71 -5.26 10.77
C ALA A 85 5.75 -5.97 11.64
N PHE A 86 6.94 -6.16 11.06
CA PHE A 86 8.08 -6.70 11.80
C PHE A 86 8.60 -5.66 12.79
N GLN A 87 8.73 -6.05 14.06
CA GLN A 87 9.26 -5.21 15.11
C GLN A 87 10.69 -5.65 15.46
N PRO A 88 11.73 -4.96 14.94
CA PRO A 88 13.12 -5.30 15.23
C PRO A 88 13.47 -5.01 16.69
N ARG A 89 14.31 -5.86 17.30
CA ARG A 89 14.86 -5.59 18.65
C ARG A 89 15.69 -4.30 18.64
N THR A 90 15.75 -3.61 19.78
CA THR A 90 16.43 -2.29 19.93
C THR A 90 17.85 -2.26 19.37
N ARG A 91 18.59 -3.37 19.43
CA ARG A 91 19.96 -3.47 18.89
C ARG A 91 20.06 -3.49 17.35
N PHE A 92 18.96 -3.68 16.65
CA PHE A 92 18.89 -3.66 15.17
C PHE A 92 18.19 -2.42 14.64
N VAL A 93 17.52 -1.65 15.51
CA VAL A 93 16.95 -0.36 15.13
C VAL A 93 18.08 0.60 14.78
N PHE A 94 17.93 1.26 13.64
CA PHE A 94 18.80 2.34 13.18
C PHE A 94 18.20 3.69 13.57
N HIS A 95 19.00 4.53 14.23
CA HIS A 95 18.63 5.87 14.63
C HIS A 95 19.53 6.87 13.89
N PRO A 96 19.02 7.59 12.87
CA PRO A 96 19.83 8.48 12.02
C PRO A 96 20.45 9.65 12.79
N GLU A 97 19.90 10.00 13.95
CA GLU A 97 20.40 11.09 14.81
C GLU A 97 21.63 10.71 15.65
N LEU A 98 21.85 9.42 15.90
CA LEU A 98 22.86 8.94 16.85
C LEU A 98 24.14 8.44 16.17
N GLU A 99 24.01 7.76 15.04
CA GLU A 99 25.14 7.14 14.34
C GLU A 99 24.86 7.00 12.84
N SER A 100 25.92 6.73 12.05
CA SER A 100 25.74 6.43 10.62
C SER A 100 25.22 5.01 10.42
N ALA A 101 24.41 4.80 9.37
CA ALA A 101 23.83 3.49 9.05
C ALA A 101 24.91 2.41 8.91
N SER A 102 26.02 2.74 8.22
CA SER A 102 27.14 1.82 8.04
C SER A 102 27.79 1.41 9.36
N ASN A 103 28.01 2.36 10.29
CA ASN A 103 28.61 2.03 11.59
C ASN A 103 27.69 1.14 12.43
N ARG A 104 26.38 1.43 12.40
CA ARG A 104 25.37 0.57 13.05
C ARG A 104 25.37 -0.83 12.46
N TYR A 105 25.38 -0.93 11.14
CA TYR A 105 25.44 -2.22 10.44
C TYR A 105 26.66 -3.04 10.84
N PHE A 106 27.87 -2.46 10.75
CA PHE A 106 29.10 -3.18 11.08
C PHE A 106 29.18 -3.61 12.55
N SER A 107 28.73 -2.75 13.47
CA SER A 107 28.71 -3.08 14.90
C SER A 107 27.70 -4.21 15.20
N ALA A 108 26.48 -4.13 14.67
CA ALA A 108 25.46 -5.16 14.85
C ALA A 108 25.90 -6.51 14.25
N VAL A 109 26.42 -6.51 13.02
CA VAL A 109 26.92 -7.73 12.35
C VAL A 109 28.06 -8.36 13.15
N SER A 110 29.04 -7.56 13.60
CA SER A 110 30.20 -8.07 14.33
C SER A 110 29.79 -8.68 15.67
N ALA A 111 28.88 -8.01 16.41
CA ALA A 111 28.37 -8.49 17.68
C ALA A 111 27.59 -9.81 17.50
N VAL A 112 26.62 -9.83 16.58
CA VAL A 112 25.80 -11.02 16.30
C VAL A 112 26.65 -12.19 15.83
N ARG A 113 27.59 -11.96 14.91
CA ARG A 113 28.48 -13.02 14.42
C ARG A 113 29.34 -13.60 15.54
N GLY A 114 29.96 -12.76 16.36
CA GLY A 114 30.78 -13.21 17.48
C GLY A 114 29.99 -14.05 18.51
N GLU A 115 28.80 -13.57 18.88
CA GLU A 115 27.92 -14.27 19.82
C GLU A 115 27.38 -15.59 19.26
N LEU A 116 26.80 -15.56 18.06
CA LEU A 116 26.15 -16.72 17.46
C LEU A 116 27.15 -17.83 17.16
N LEU A 117 28.33 -17.52 16.61
CA LEU A 117 29.36 -18.53 16.35
C LEU A 117 29.86 -19.16 17.66
N THR A 118 29.98 -18.36 18.73
CA THR A 118 30.35 -18.86 20.06
C THR A 118 29.28 -19.81 20.61
N ILE A 119 28.00 -19.42 20.56
CA ILE A 119 26.88 -20.22 21.05
C ILE A 119 26.71 -21.49 20.21
N ALA A 120 26.79 -21.37 18.88
CA ALA A 120 26.67 -22.49 17.96
C ALA A 120 27.79 -23.52 18.19
N SER A 121 29.04 -23.06 18.32
CA SER A 121 30.18 -23.93 18.63
C SER A 121 30.01 -24.67 19.96
N ARG A 122 29.55 -24.00 21.02
CA ARG A 122 29.28 -24.62 22.33
C ARG A 122 28.19 -25.68 22.28
N ASN A 123 27.25 -25.58 21.36
CA ASN A 123 26.12 -26.49 21.21
C ASN A 123 26.26 -27.46 20.03
N ASN A 124 27.45 -27.57 19.43
CA ASN A 124 27.72 -28.40 18.25
C ASN A 124 26.84 -28.10 17.01
N LEU A 125 26.25 -26.90 16.93
CA LEU A 125 25.54 -26.44 15.74
C LEU A 125 26.55 -25.92 14.72
N ARG A 126 26.50 -26.44 13.49
CA ARG A 126 27.25 -25.87 12.36
C ARG A 126 26.43 -24.75 11.73
N LEU A 127 26.93 -23.51 11.84
CA LEU A 127 26.31 -22.31 11.29
C LEU A 127 27.25 -21.70 10.23
N PRO A 128 26.74 -21.21 9.08
CA PRO A 128 27.59 -20.56 8.09
C PRO A 128 28.09 -19.21 8.60
N GLU A 129 29.36 -18.90 8.37
CA GLU A 129 30.04 -17.71 8.94
C GLU A 129 29.55 -16.38 8.35
N ASP A 130 29.02 -16.42 7.13
CA ASP A 130 28.48 -15.25 6.42
C ASP A 130 27.10 -14.84 6.95
N LEU A 131 26.37 -15.75 7.61
CA LEU A 131 24.99 -15.56 8.09
C LEU A 131 24.00 -15.15 6.98
N GLY A 132 24.33 -15.46 5.72
CA GLY A 132 23.55 -15.03 4.55
C GLY A 132 23.66 -13.54 4.21
N LEU A 133 24.59 -12.81 4.84
CA LEU A 133 24.88 -11.41 4.53
C LEU A 133 25.60 -11.26 3.18
N PRO A 134 25.43 -10.14 2.48
CA PRO A 134 26.07 -9.92 1.19
C PRO A 134 27.60 -9.86 1.33
N ALA A 135 28.30 -10.33 0.29
CA ALA A 135 29.77 -10.33 0.27
C ALA A 135 30.36 -8.91 0.30
N LEU A 136 29.66 -7.95 -0.29
CA LEU A 136 29.98 -6.53 -0.23
C LEU A 136 28.98 -5.85 0.70
N SER A 137 29.47 -4.99 1.57
CA SER A 137 28.60 -4.26 2.49
C SER A 137 27.68 -3.31 1.71
N PRO A 138 26.38 -3.28 2.04
CA PRO A 138 25.44 -2.35 1.43
C PRO A 138 25.87 -0.90 1.70
N THR A 139 25.65 -0.02 0.73
CA THR A 139 26.05 1.39 0.81
C THR A 139 24.86 2.34 0.93
N ARG A 140 23.65 1.88 0.62
CA ARG A 140 22.42 2.66 0.77
C ARG A 140 21.86 2.43 2.18
N ASP A 141 21.54 3.53 2.87
CA ASP A 141 20.94 3.49 4.20
C ASP A 141 19.65 2.66 4.21
N GLU A 142 18.85 2.77 3.15
CA GLU A 142 17.66 1.98 2.97
C GLU A 142 17.96 0.47 2.98
N GLU A 143 18.91 0.00 2.18
CA GLU A 143 19.31 -1.42 2.15
C GLU A 143 19.86 -1.87 3.49
N ILE A 144 20.68 -1.02 4.14
CA ILE A 144 21.27 -1.30 5.45
C ILE A 144 20.18 -1.63 6.48
N VAL A 145 19.13 -0.81 6.54
CA VAL A 145 18.02 -1.03 7.48
C VAL A 145 17.34 -2.38 7.24
N ARG A 146 17.12 -2.78 5.98
CA ARG A 146 16.48 -4.08 5.67
C ARG A 146 17.39 -5.25 6.03
N TYR A 147 18.70 -5.10 5.83
CA TYR A 147 19.65 -6.11 6.27
C TYR A 147 19.75 -6.20 7.80
N LEU A 148 19.56 -5.10 8.53
CA LEU A 148 19.45 -5.14 10.00
C LEU A 148 18.20 -5.89 10.45
N ASP A 149 17.04 -5.66 9.82
CA ASP A 149 15.80 -6.39 10.09
C ASP A 149 15.98 -7.89 9.80
N ALA A 150 16.58 -8.24 8.65
CA ALA A 150 16.89 -9.62 8.29
C ALA A 150 17.88 -10.26 9.26
N LEU A 151 18.90 -9.53 9.73
CA LEU A 151 19.86 -10.01 10.70
C LEU A 151 19.21 -10.30 12.06
N ASP A 152 18.19 -9.54 12.45
CA ASP A 152 17.40 -9.83 13.65
C ASP A 152 16.69 -11.19 13.53
N VAL A 153 16.01 -11.41 12.40
CA VAL A 153 15.35 -12.70 12.10
C VAL A 153 16.36 -13.84 12.11
N VAL A 154 17.53 -13.67 11.48
CA VAL A 154 18.59 -14.68 11.45
C VAL A 154 19.11 -14.98 12.85
N ASP A 155 19.37 -13.97 13.69
CA ASP A 155 19.83 -14.21 15.05
C ASP A 155 18.78 -14.94 15.90
N ARG A 156 17.50 -14.56 15.79
CA ARG A 156 16.40 -15.26 16.46
C ARG A 156 16.33 -16.71 16.01
N ALA A 157 16.27 -16.95 14.70
CA ALA A 157 16.20 -18.30 14.14
C ALA A 157 17.42 -19.15 14.54
N ALA A 158 18.63 -18.59 14.52
CA ALA A 158 19.84 -19.31 14.92
C ALA A 158 19.81 -19.71 16.42
N ARG A 159 19.36 -18.82 17.31
CA ARG A 159 19.23 -19.13 18.75
C ARG A 159 18.17 -20.20 19.00
N LEU A 160 17.03 -20.13 18.32
CA LEU A 160 15.98 -21.15 18.41
C LEU A 160 16.44 -22.49 17.82
N ALA A 161 17.26 -22.47 16.76
CA ALA A 161 17.87 -23.68 16.20
C ALA A 161 18.83 -24.36 17.19
N VAL A 162 19.62 -23.56 17.92
CA VAL A 162 20.45 -24.06 19.03
C VAL A 162 19.58 -24.69 20.12
N GLU A 163 18.53 -24.00 20.57
CA GLU A 163 17.63 -24.49 21.61
C GLU A 163 16.90 -25.78 21.21
N ALA A 164 16.50 -25.86 19.94
CA ALA A 164 15.85 -27.03 19.37
C ALA A 164 16.79 -28.23 19.21
N GLY A 165 18.11 -28.04 19.30
CA GLY A 165 19.11 -29.09 19.10
C GLY A 165 19.32 -29.43 17.63
N VAL A 166 19.27 -28.43 16.74
CA VAL A 166 19.60 -28.59 15.33
C VAL A 166 21.10 -28.81 15.18
N GLU A 167 21.49 -29.73 14.28
CA GLU A 167 22.90 -30.08 14.07
C GLU A 167 23.60 -29.17 13.06
N ARG A 168 22.92 -28.79 11.97
CA ARG A 168 23.51 -27.99 10.89
C ARG A 168 22.51 -27.05 10.24
N VAL A 169 22.89 -25.79 10.09
CA VAL A 169 22.34 -24.86 9.11
C VAL A 169 23.27 -24.91 7.89
N ASP A 170 22.76 -25.42 6.77
CA ASP A 170 23.52 -25.58 5.53
C ASP A 170 23.69 -24.25 4.79
N LYS A 171 22.64 -23.42 4.79
CA LYS A 171 22.60 -22.19 4.02
C LYS A 171 21.64 -21.18 4.65
N ILE A 172 22.02 -19.92 4.58
CA ILE A 172 21.15 -18.78 4.88
C ILE A 172 21.17 -17.87 3.65
N GLU A 173 20.00 -17.50 3.13
CA GLU A 173 19.87 -16.55 2.02
C GLU A 173 18.96 -15.40 2.45
N ILE A 174 19.46 -14.16 2.33
CA ILE A 174 18.65 -12.96 2.51
C ILE A 174 18.34 -12.38 1.12
N ARG A 175 17.06 -12.13 0.84
CA ARG A 175 16.59 -11.49 -0.38
C ARG A 175 15.75 -10.28 -0.02
N LEU A 176 16.26 -9.10 -0.36
CA LEU A 176 15.51 -7.86 -0.25
C LEU A 176 14.38 -7.81 -1.29
N ASP A 177 13.39 -6.96 -1.03
CA ASP A 177 12.30 -6.74 -1.98
C ASP A 177 12.85 -6.15 -3.29
N PRO A 178 12.60 -6.76 -4.47
CA PRO A 178 13.02 -6.20 -5.75
C PRO A 178 12.50 -4.79 -6.00
N ALA A 179 11.35 -4.42 -5.44
CA ALA A 179 10.77 -3.10 -5.58
C ALA A 179 11.66 -2.00 -4.98
N LEU A 180 12.52 -2.33 -4.01
CA LEU A 180 13.50 -1.41 -3.41
C LEU A 180 14.50 -0.85 -4.43
N PHE A 181 14.81 -1.62 -5.47
CA PHE A 181 15.74 -1.21 -6.54
C PHE A 181 15.02 -0.62 -7.76
N SER A 182 13.70 -0.69 -7.77
CA SER A 182 12.89 -0.19 -8.87
C SER A 182 12.72 1.33 -8.76
N ARG A 183 12.43 2.00 -9.88
CA ARG A 183 12.03 3.43 -9.87
C ARG A 183 10.57 3.62 -9.44
N SER A 184 9.82 2.53 -9.34
CA SER A 184 8.49 2.50 -8.77
C SER A 184 8.59 2.48 -7.25
N ASP A 185 7.63 3.13 -6.60
CA ASP A 185 7.48 3.07 -5.15
C ASP A 185 7.36 1.61 -4.68
N VAL A 186 7.81 1.32 -3.46
CA VAL A 186 7.93 -0.05 -2.89
C VAL A 186 6.54 -0.66 -2.62
N GLY A 187 5.46 0.03 -2.98
CA GLY A 187 4.10 -0.31 -2.63
C GLY A 187 3.87 -0.17 -1.12
N HIS A 188 2.68 -0.54 -0.66
CA HIS A 188 2.32 -0.40 0.77
C HIS A 188 2.92 -1.48 1.67
N VAL A 189 3.42 -2.58 1.09
CA VAL A 189 3.94 -3.74 1.81
C VAL A 189 5.25 -4.17 1.18
N GLU A 190 6.35 -3.94 1.90
CA GLU A 190 7.68 -4.42 1.53
C GLU A 190 7.97 -5.72 2.27
N GLN A 191 8.56 -6.70 1.57
CA GLN A 191 8.88 -8.01 2.15
C GLN A 191 10.35 -8.36 1.94
N THR A 192 11.10 -8.44 3.04
CA THR A 192 12.44 -9.04 3.05
C THR A 192 12.33 -10.52 3.39
N SER A 193 12.83 -11.38 2.50
CA SER A 193 12.79 -12.85 2.63
C SER A 193 14.10 -13.38 3.19
N ILE A 194 13.99 -14.29 4.16
CA ILE A 194 15.12 -14.94 4.83
C ILE A 194 14.90 -16.46 4.74
N LYS A 195 15.65 -17.12 3.86
CA LYS A 195 15.58 -18.57 3.67
C LYS A 195 16.68 -19.28 4.45
N LEU A 196 16.30 -20.25 5.28
CA LEU A 196 17.22 -21.15 5.98
C LEU A 196 17.07 -22.56 5.43
N THR A 197 18.19 -23.18 5.12
CA THR A 197 18.30 -24.62 4.87
C THR A 197 18.98 -25.27 6.05
N MET A 198 18.36 -26.29 6.63
CA MET A 198 18.84 -26.97 7.83
C MET A 198 18.80 -28.49 7.64
N SER A 199 19.76 -29.18 8.24
CA SER A 199 19.84 -30.64 8.28
C SER A 199 19.99 -31.11 9.72
N SER A 200 19.06 -31.95 10.19
CA SER A 200 19.10 -32.52 11.55
C SER A 200 18.11 -33.67 11.68
N GLN A 201 17.95 -34.21 12.89
CA GLN A 201 16.87 -35.15 13.21
C GLN A 201 15.51 -34.47 13.02
N SER A 202 14.52 -35.20 12.51
CA SER A 202 13.18 -34.65 12.26
C SER A 202 12.54 -34.05 13.52
N SER A 203 12.78 -34.64 14.69
CA SER A 203 12.30 -34.12 15.99
C SER A 203 12.86 -32.73 16.29
N SER A 204 14.15 -32.50 16.07
CA SER A 204 14.79 -31.19 16.29
C SER A 204 14.25 -30.14 15.32
N LEU A 205 14.00 -30.50 14.06
CA LEU A 205 13.46 -29.59 13.04
C LEU A 205 12.01 -29.21 13.34
N VAL A 206 11.18 -30.17 13.77
CA VAL A 206 9.80 -29.89 14.19
C VAL A 206 9.77 -29.04 15.46
N ARG A 207 10.65 -29.32 16.43
CA ARG A 207 10.79 -28.50 17.64
C ARG A 207 11.21 -27.07 17.30
N PHE A 208 12.16 -26.91 16.38
CA PHE A 208 12.58 -25.60 15.88
C PHE A 208 11.38 -24.82 15.30
N LEU A 209 10.60 -25.44 14.41
CA LEU A 209 9.41 -24.81 13.84
C LEU A 209 8.41 -24.41 14.94
N SER A 210 8.16 -25.28 15.92
CA SER A 210 7.29 -24.97 17.06
C SER A 210 7.79 -23.75 17.85
N LEU A 211 9.09 -23.69 18.16
CA LEU A 211 9.70 -22.58 18.88
C LEU A 211 9.63 -21.27 18.08
N THR A 212 9.71 -21.32 16.75
CA THR A 212 9.57 -20.11 15.92
C THR A 212 8.17 -19.52 15.93
N GLN A 213 7.15 -20.31 16.28
CA GLN A 213 5.75 -19.88 16.33
C GLN A 213 5.27 -19.58 17.75
N ASP A 214 6.14 -19.72 18.75
CA ASP A 214 5.81 -19.41 20.13
C ASP A 214 5.61 -17.89 20.31
N PRO A 215 4.46 -17.42 20.82
CA PRO A 215 4.21 -16.00 21.03
C PRO A 215 5.00 -15.38 22.21
N LEU A 216 5.82 -16.14 22.94
CA LEU A 216 6.64 -15.61 24.04
C LEU A 216 7.57 -14.46 23.59
N GLU A 217 7.90 -13.58 24.54
CA GLU A 217 8.76 -12.36 24.57
C GLU A 217 9.01 -11.53 23.28
N LEU A 218 9.31 -12.14 22.13
CA LEU A 218 9.66 -11.49 20.87
C LEU A 218 8.66 -11.78 19.73
N GLY A 219 7.57 -12.50 20.04
CA GLY A 219 6.52 -12.88 19.09
C GLY A 219 6.94 -13.96 18.09
N PRO A 220 6.01 -14.45 17.25
CA PRO A 220 6.32 -15.47 16.26
C PRO A 220 7.12 -14.92 15.07
N LEU A 221 8.02 -15.74 14.52
CA LEU A 221 8.64 -15.47 13.23
C LEU A 221 7.65 -15.79 12.11
N ARG A 222 7.40 -14.83 11.22
CA ARG A 222 6.46 -14.98 10.11
C ARG A 222 7.02 -15.93 9.07
N VAL A 223 6.33 -17.03 8.84
CA VAL A 223 6.72 -18.08 7.89
C VAL A 223 5.96 -17.89 6.58
N ARG A 224 6.69 -17.84 5.46
CA ARG A 224 6.12 -17.82 4.11
C ARG A 224 6.05 -19.21 3.50
N SER A 225 7.09 -20.01 3.65
CA SER A 225 7.14 -21.36 3.10
C SER A 225 7.93 -22.30 4.01
N VAL A 226 7.50 -23.56 4.04
CA VAL A 226 8.16 -24.65 4.77
C VAL A 226 8.12 -25.89 3.90
N GLU A 227 9.29 -26.47 3.65
CA GLU A 227 9.43 -27.75 2.97
C GLU A 227 10.35 -28.63 3.82
N MET A 228 9.88 -29.83 4.16
CA MET A 228 10.68 -30.82 4.86
C MET A 228 10.78 -32.09 4.02
N SER A 229 12.00 -32.54 3.78
CA SER A 229 12.28 -33.73 2.99
C SER A 229 13.20 -34.69 3.76
N ALA A 230 13.06 -35.99 3.52
CA ALA A 230 13.98 -36.98 4.08
C ALA A 230 15.36 -36.80 3.47
N SER A 231 16.41 -36.87 4.29
CA SER A 231 17.77 -36.89 3.78
C SER A 231 18.03 -38.19 3.01
N ARG A 232 18.70 -38.10 1.87
CA ARG A 232 19.09 -39.28 1.08
C ARG A 232 20.21 -40.08 1.73
N SER A 233 20.98 -39.48 2.64
CA SER A 233 22.22 -40.05 3.18
C SER A 233 22.05 -40.82 4.49
N LYS A 234 21.09 -40.45 5.34
CA LYS A 234 20.92 -41.05 6.68
C LYS A 234 19.43 -41.26 6.99
N ARG A 235 19.14 -42.39 7.64
CA ARG A 235 17.78 -42.90 7.86
C ARG A 235 16.92 -42.01 8.78
N ASP A 236 17.55 -41.23 9.64
CA ASP A 236 16.89 -40.36 10.64
C ASP A 236 17.25 -38.87 10.47
N GLU A 237 17.91 -38.49 9.37
CA GLU A 237 18.21 -37.09 9.04
C GLU A 237 17.13 -36.57 8.09
N ALA A 238 16.61 -35.39 8.38
CA ALA A 238 15.72 -34.65 7.50
C ALA A 238 16.37 -33.32 7.12
N ARG A 239 15.96 -32.81 5.98
CA ARG A 239 16.30 -31.48 5.48
C ARG A 239 15.06 -30.60 5.60
N LEU A 240 15.22 -29.45 6.21
CA LEU A 240 14.20 -28.41 6.32
C LEU A 240 14.65 -27.20 5.49
N ASP A 241 13.81 -26.76 4.57
CA ASP A 241 13.92 -25.49 3.88
C ASP A 241 12.76 -24.61 4.37
N VAL A 242 13.07 -23.55 5.11
CA VAL A 242 12.09 -22.61 5.67
C VAL A 242 12.39 -21.19 5.19
N GLU A 243 11.35 -20.45 4.84
CA GLU A 243 11.43 -19.04 4.47
C GLU A 243 10.66 -18.19 5.48
N PHE A 244 11.38 -17.32 6.17
CA PHE A 244 10.80 -16.28 7.01
C PHE A 244 10.70 -14.96 6.26
N VAL A 245 9.80 -14.08 6.71
CA VAL A 245 9.61 -12.75 6.12
C VAL A 245 9.62 -11.68 7.21
N ALA A 246 10.44 -10.65 7.00
CA ALA A 246 10.33 -9.38 7.71
C ALA A 246 9.47 -8.45 6.84
N VAL A 247 8.27 -8.11 7.33
CA VAL A 247 7.33 -7.24 6.62
C VAL A 247 7.46 -5.81 7.13
N ARG A 248 7.58 -4.87 6.20
CA ARG A 248 7.59 -3.43 6.49
C ARG A 248 6.42 -2.78 5.76
N MET A 249 5.66 -1.97 6.49
CA MET A 249 4.51 -1.25 5.95
C MET A 249 4.93 0.16 5.57
N HIS A 250 4.59 0.62 4.37
CA HIS A 250 4.91 1.96 3.86
C HIS A 250 3.63 2.73 3.51
N GLY A 251 3.66 4.04 3.70
CA GLY A 251 2.55 4.92 3.30
C GLY A 251 1.25 4.65 4.04
N VAL A 252 1.33 4.14 5.28
CA VAL A 252 0.22 4.18 6.24
C VAL A 252 0.24 5.51 7.00
N ASP A 253 0.68 6.58 6.32
CA ASP A 253 0.37 7.93 6.75
C ASP A 253 -1.08 8.15 6.35
N LEU A 254 -1.97 7.89 7.31
CA LEU A 254 -3.31 8.43 7.28
C LEU A 254 -3.11 9.93 7.32
N GLU A 255 -3.09 10.58 6.15
CA GLU A 255 -3.26 12.02 6.10
C GLU A 255 -4.47 12.32 6.98
N GLU A 256 -4.23 12.96 8.13
CA GLU A 256 -5.28 13.65 8.84
C GLU A 256 -5.86 14.61 7.80
N ALA A 257 -6.97 14.22 7.17
CA ALA A 257 -7.77 15.08 6.32
C ALA A 257 -8.39 16.14 7.25
N GLY A 258 -7.54 17.07 7.68
CA GLY A 258 -7.75 17.99 8.77
C GLY A 258 -7.26 19.38 8.40
N SER A 259 -7.87 19.99 7.38
CA SER A 259 -8.15 21.43 7.35
C SER A 259 -9.27 21.74 6.36
#